data_AF-A0A9Q1GPS3-F1
#
_entry.id   AF-A0A9Q1GPS3-F1
#
_cell.length_a   1.000
_cell.length_b   1.000
_cell.length_c   1.000
_cell.angle_alpha   90.00
_cell.angle_beta   90.00
_cell.angle_gamma   90.00
#
_symmetry.space_group_name_H-M   'P 1'
#
loop_
_entity.id
_entity.type
_entity.pdbx_description
1 polymer ?
#
loop_
_entity_poly.entity_id
_entity_poly.type
_entity_poly.pdbx_seq_one_letter_code
_entity_poly.pdbx_strand_id
1 'polypeptide(L)'
;MDELQQIVEDMNRDGVAPKQRELLQYVGGVEEDMIGSFPYEVPEEYRNMPLLKGRATVDMKVKVKDNPNLEECVFRIVLDGYNAPVTAGNFVDLVERHFYDGMEIQRADGFVVQTGDPEGPAEGFIDPSTEKLRTIPLEIMVELGLYKAQTKLPFNAFGTTAMARDEFDNNSASSQVFWLLKESELTPSNANILDGRYAVFGYVTENQDYLADLKVGDVIESMQVVSGLDNLVNPSYKIAG
;
A
#
# COMPACT_ATOMS: atom_id res chain seq x y z
N MET A 1 7.61 12.18 25.14
CA MET A 1 8.43 13.41 24.92
C MET A 1 9.61 13.45 25.88
N ASP A 2 9.40 13.16 27.16
CA ASP A 2 10.44 13.15 28.20
C ASP A 2 11.62 12.21 27.89
N GLU A 3 11.37 11.01 27.36
CA GLU A 3 12.43 10.08 26.96
C GLU A 3 13.29 10.60 25.78
N LEU A 4 12.71 11.37 24.84
CA LEU A 4 13.49 11.97 23.75
C LEU A 4 14.41 13.08 24.30
N GLN A 5 13.92 13.87 25.26
CA GLN A 5 14.77 14.86 25.95
C GLN A 5 15.94 14.18 26.64
N GLN A 6 15.71 13.07 27.33
CA GLN A 6 16.77 12.32 28.01
C GLN A 6 17.82 11.76 27.03
N ILE A 7 17.40 11.21 25.89
CA ILE A 7 18.31 10.73 24.82
C ILE A 7 19.19 11.87 24.26
N VAL A 8 18.61 13.06 24.10
CA VAL A 8 19.33 14.25 23.63
C VAL A 8 20.31 14.75 24.70
N GLU A 9 19.92 14.74 25.97
CA GLU A 9 20.79 15.08 27.11
C GLU A 9 21.98 14.12 27.25
N ASP A 10 21.75 12.83 27.01
CA ASP A 10 22.79 11.78 27.02
C ASP A 10 23.66 11.78 25.74
N MET A 11 23.42 12.69 24.79
CA MET A 11 24.08 12.76 23.47
C MET A 11 24.07 11.45 22.68
N ASN A 12 23.08 10.58 22.91
CA ASN A 12 22.95 9.30 22.23
C ASN A 12 22.33 9.51 20.84
N ARG A 13 23.18 9.75 19.84
CA ARG A 13 22.77 9.99 18.44
C ARG A 13 21.99 8.82 17.84
N ASP A 14 22.33 7.60 18.20
CA ASP A 14 21.70 6.39 17.64
C ASP A 14 20.27 6.20 18.17
N GLY A 15 19.98 6.70 19.38
CA GLY A 15 18.65 6.65 20.01
C GLY A 15 17.65 7.69 19.50
N VAL A 16 18.11 8.78 18.87
CA VAL A 16 17.24 9.90 18.46
C VAL A 16 16.28 9.48 17.35
N ALA A 17 16.78 8.84 16.29
CA ALA A 17 15.99 8.53 15.10
C ALA A 17 14.88 7.47 15.36
N PRO A 18 15.11 6.39 16.13
CA PRO A 18 14.04 5.47 16.52
C PRO A 18 12.98 6.15 17.37
N LYS A 19 13.38 6.98 18.35
CA LYS A 19 12.43 7.65 19.24
C LYS A 19 11.61 8.72 18.53
N GLN A 20 12.20 9.42 17.57
CA GLN A 20 11.48 10.35 16.71
C GLN A 20 10.41 9.64 15.88
N ARG A 21 10.72 8.45 15.31
CA ARG A 21 9.74 7.63 14.57
C ARG A 21 8.57 7.22 15.45
N GLU A 22 8.85 6.74 16.66
CA GLU A 22 7.83 6.36 17.64
C GLU A 22 6.91 7.55 17.98
N LEU A 23 7.48 8.75 18.23
CA LEU A 23 6.70 9.95 18.52
C LEU A 23 5.85 10.41 17.33
N LEU A 24 6.37 10.29 16.11
CA LEU A 24 5.59 10.60 14.90
C LEU A 24 4.40 9.65 14.72
N GLN A 25 4.51 8.38 15.12
CA GLN A 25 3.37 7.45 15.13
C GLN A 25 2.28 7.90 16.10
N TYR A 26 2.66 8.34 17.31
CA TYR A 26 1.69 8.89 18.27
C TYR A 26 1.01 10.15 17.74
N VAL A 27 1.76 11.07 17.12
CA VAL A 27 1.18 12.27 16.50
C VAL A 27 0.20 11.88 15.39
N GLY A 28 0.58 10.93 14.53
CA GLY A 28 -0.30 10.43 13.48
C GLY A 28 -1.59 9.80 14.01
N GLY A 29 -1.52 9.03 15.10
CA GLY A 29 -2.71 8.47 15.77
C GLY A 29 -3.62 9.55 16.34
N VAL A 30 -3.05 10.59 16.95
CA VAL A 30 -3.82 11.74 17.44
C VAL A 30 -4.48 12.51 16.28
N GLU A 31 -3.76 12.73 15.17
CA GLU A 31 -4.32 13.36 13.98
C GLU A 31 -5.50 12.56 13.41
N GLU A 32 -5.40 11.23 13.40
CA GLU A 32 -6.50 10.34 13.01
C GLU A 32 -7.70 10.46 13.95
N ASP A 33 -7.48 10.42 15.27
CA ASP A 33 -8.55 10.59 16.27
C ASP A 33 -9.24 11.97 16.17
N MET A 34 -8.52 12.99 15.68
CA MET A 34 -9.07 14.32 15.44
C MET A 34 -9.93 14.40 14.18
N ILE A 35 -9.80 13.46 13.24
CA ILE A 35 -10.64 13.37 12.04
C ILE A 35 -11.96 12.69 12.42
N GLY A 36 -12.94 13.48 12.88
CA GLY A 36 -14.24 12.97 13.34
C GLY A 36 -15.10 12.29 12.26
N SER A 37 -14.88 12.59 10.98
CA SER A 37 -15.55 11.94 9.85
C SER A 37 -14.65 11.94 8.63
N PHE A 38 -14.74 10.89 7.80
CA PHE A 38 -13.95 10.77 6.58
C PHE A 38 -14.09 12.04 5.70
N PRO A 39 -12.98 12.71 5.33
CA PRO A 39 -13.01 14.09 4.85
C PRO A 39 -13.40 14.26 3.37
N TYR A 40 -13.61 13.17 2.63
CA TYR A 40 -13.87 13.20 1.19
C TYR A 40 -15.12 12.39 0.81
N GLU A 41 -15.82 12.83 -0.22
CA GLU A 41 -16.89 12.05 -0.84
C GLU A 41 -16.34 11.24 -2.02
N VAL A 42 -16.48 9.92 -1.95
CA VAL A 42 -16.15 9.02 -3.06
C VAL A 42 -17.22 9.19 -4.17
N PRO A 43 -16.82 9.26 -5.45
CA PRO A 43 -17.75 9.34 -6.58
C PRO A 43 -18.86 8.29 -6.49
N GLU A 44 -20.07 8.65 -6.93
CA GLU A 44 -21.27 7.81 -6.78
C GLU A 44 -21.13 6.44 -7.45
N GLU A 45 -20.40 6.39 -8.57
CA GLU A 45 -20.08 5.17 -9.30
C GLU A 45 -19.26 4.14 -8.49
N TYR A 46 -18.45 4.58 -7.53
CA TYR A 46 -17.59 3.71 -6.70
C TYR A 46 -18.12 3.58 -5.26
N ARG A 47 -19.21 4.25 -4.91
CA ARG A 47 -19.74 4.31 -3.53
C ARG A 47 -20.10 2.95 -2.95
N ASN A 48 -20.44 1.98 -3.79
CA ASN A 48 -20.83 0.61 -3.40
C ASN A 48 -19.67 -0.39 -3.45
N MET A 49 -18.48 0.03 -3.89
CA MET A 49 -17.28 -0.82 -3.85
C MET A 49 -16.75 -0.90 -2.41
N PRO A 50 -15.85 -1.85 -2.10
CA PRO A 50 -15.09 -1.84 -0.86
C PRO A 50 -14.27 -0.53 -0.74
N LEU A 51 -14.47 0.21 0.34
CA LEU A 51 -13.82 1.50 0.60
C LEU A 51 -13.09 1.46 1.95
N LEU A 52 -11.83 1.88 1.98
CA LEU A 52 -11.11 2.10 3.24
C LEU A 52 -11.30 3.56 3.68
N LYS A 53 -12.12 3.80 4.70
CA LYS A 53 -12.40 5.15 5.23
C LYS A 53 -11.52 5.50 6.43
N GLY A 54 -10.21 5.40 6.24
CA GLY A 54 -9.22 5.65 7.28
C GLY A 54 -7.90 4.98 6.92
N ARG A 55 -7.11 4.60 7.91
CA ARG A 55 -5.92 3.77 7.70
C ARG A 55 -6.16 2.33 8.12
N ALA A 56 -5.42 1.42 7.52
CA ALA A 56 -5.36 0.02 7.93
C ALA A 56 -3.91 -0.45 7.86
N THR A 57 -3.58 -1.48 8.62
CA THR A 57 -2.24 -2.05 8.65
C THR A 57 -2.30 -3.52 8.26
N VAL A 58 -1.42 -3.94 7.37
CA VAL A 58 -1.33 -5.31 6.87
C VAL A 58 0.06 -5.88 7.14
N ASP A 59 0.11 -7.09 7.67
CA ASP A 59 1.34 -7.89 7.74
C ASP A 59 1.40 -8.83 6.54
N MET A 60 2.42 -8.66 5.71
CA MET A 60 2.73 -9.52 4.57
C MET A 60 3.88 -10.43 4.94
N LYS A 61 3.61 -11.72 5.09
CA LYS A 61 4.60 -12.77 5.36
C LYS A 61 5.08 -13.36 4.05
N VAL A 62 6.39 -13.26 3.78
CA VAL A 62 7.00 -13.75 2.55
C VAL A 62 8.05 -14.79 2.88
N LYS A 63 7.98 -15.93 2.20
CA LYS A 63 9.01 -16.95 2.16
C LYS A 63 9.99 -16.64 1.04
N VAL A 64 11.25 -16.41 1.42
CA VAL A 64 12.32 -16.06 0.50
C VAL A 64 13.06 -17.35 0.11
N LYS A 65 13.02 -17.69 -1.18
CA LYS A 65 13.69 -18.87 -1.72
C LYS A 65 15.17 -18.55 -1.98
N ASP A 66 16.01 -19.57 -1.81
CA ASP A 66 17.42 -19.54 -2.19
C ASP A 66 18.23 -18.36 -1.58
N ASN A 67 17.90 -17.98 -0.34
CA ASN A 67 18.66 -16.99 0.43
C ASN A 67 19.14 -17.63 1.76
N PRO A 68 20.47 -17.83 1.94
CA PRO A 68 21.01 -18.48 3.13
C PRO A 68 20.91 -17.63 4.41
N ASN A 69 20.59 -16.34 4.28
CA ASN A 69 20.55 -15.40 5.40
C ASN A 69 19.13 -14.94 5.75
N LEU A 70 18.14 -15.25 4.91
CA LEU A 70 16.75 -14.83 5.07
C LEU A 70 15.84 -15.91 4.47
N GLU A 71 15.24 -16.73 5.32
CA GLU A 71 14.28 -17.75 4.87
C GLU A 71 12.85 -17.20 4.80
N GLU A 72 12.55 -16.24 5.67
CA GLU A 72 11.22 -15.67 5.88
C GLU A 72 11.35 -14.22 6.36
N CYS A 73 10.47 -13.35 5.87
CA CYS A 73 10.37 -11.96 6.30
C CYS A 73 8.91 -11.54 6.44
N VAL A 74 8.61 -10.72 7.45
CA VAL A 74 7.29 -10.11 7.63
C VAL A 74 7.42 -8.61 7.37
N PHE A 75 6.69 -8.12 6.37
CA PHE A 75 6.63 -6.71 6.03
C PHE A 75 5.36 -6.08 6.60
N ARG A 76 5.53 -5.01 7.37
CA ARG A 76 4.43 -4.18 7.89
C ARG A 76 4.07 -3.12 6.85
N ILE A 77 2.83 -3.11 6.38
CA ILE A 77 2.36 -2.16 5.37
C ILE A 77 1.24 -1.31 5.98
N VAL A 78 1.40 0.01 5.99
CA VAL A 78 0.34 0.95 6.36
C VAL A 78 -0.36 1.42 5.09
N LEU A 79 -1.67 1.24 5.05
CA LEU A 79 -2.56 1.62 3.97
C LEU A 79 -3.24 2.94 4.28
N ASP A 80 -3.35 3.80 3.28
CA ASP A 80 -3.86 5.16 3.40
C ASP A 80 -5.15 5.36 2.59
N GLY A 81 -6.27 5.01 3.21
CA GLY A 81 -7.59 5.23 2.65
C GLY A 81 -8.01 6.69 2.61
N TYR A 82 -7.32 7.62 3.28
CA TYR A 82 -7.62 9.05 3.14
C TYR A 82 -7.27 9.59 1.77
N ASN A 83 -6.23 9.06 1.14
CA ASN A 83 -5.77 9.48 -0.18
C ASN A 83 -6.28 8.55 -1.31
N ALA A 84 -6.44 7.25 -1.04
CA ALA A 84 -6.89 6.28 -2.04
C ALA A 84 -7.93 5.30 -1.44
N PRO A 85 -9.14 5.78 -1.10
CA PRO A 85 -10.15 4.97 -0.40
C PRO A 85 -10.63 3.76 -1.20
N VAL A 86 -10.81 3.86 -2.52
CA VAL A 86 -11.27 2.74 -3.36
C VAL A 86 -10.16 1.70 -3.53
N THR A 87 -8.93 2.16 -3.76
CA THR A 87 -7.76 1.32 -4.03
C THR A 87 -7.33 0.58 -2.76
N ALA A 88 -7.20 1.29 -1.65
CA ALA A 88 -6.90 0.68 -0.36
C ALA A 88 -8.05 -0.22 0.10
N GLY A 89 -9.31 0.19 -0.10
CA GLY A 89 -10.48 -0.61 0.22
C GLY A 89 -10.52 -1.93 -0.55
N ASN A 90 -10.24 -1.88 -1.86
CA ASN A 90 -10.13 -3.06 -2.70
C ASN A 90 -8.99 -3.97 -2.24
N PHE A 91 -7.81 -3.43 -1.95
CA PHE A 91 -6.68 -4.24 -1.46
C PHE A 91 -7.01 -4.94 -0.13
N VAL A 92 -7.57 -4.22 0.86
CA VAL A 92 -7.98 -4.82 2.14
C VAL A 92 -9.06 -5.89 1.93
N ASP A 93 -10.04 -5.65 1.06
CA ASP A 93 -11.06 -6.67 0.72
C ASP A 93 -10.46 -7.94 0.11
N LEU A 94 -9.42 -7.81 -0.72
CA LEU A 94 -8.70 -8.95 -1.30
C LEU A 94 -7.84 -9.68 -0.28
N VAL A 95 -7.20 -8.97 0.65
CA VAL A 95 -6.47 -9.56 1.78
C VAL A 95 -7.41 -10.39 2.65
N GLU A 96 -8.58 -9.85 3.01
CA GLU A 96 -9.60 -10.57 3.80
C GLU A 96 -10.19 -11.79 3.07
N ARG A 97 -10.03 -11.88 1.74
CA ARG A 97 -10.42 -13.04 0.93
C ARG A 97 -9.30 -14.07 0.82
N HIS A 98 -8.14 -13.85 1.43
CA HIS A 98 -6.93 -14.66 1.24
C HIS A 98 -6.49 -14.70 -0.23
N PHE A 99 -6.77 -13.66 -1.01
CA PHE A 99 -6.47 -13.64 -2.44
C PHE A 99 -4.96 -13.75 -2.71
N TYR A 100 -4.15 -13.04 -1.91
CA TYR A 100 -2.70 -13.00 -2.07
C TYR A 100 -1.96 -14.18 -1.42
N ASP A 101 -2.68 -15.02 -0.65
CA ASP A 101 -2.07 -16.11 0.10
C ASP A 101 -1.59 -17.22 -0.85
N GLY A 102 -0.32 -17.59 -0.74
CA GLY A 102 0.35 -18.53 -1.63
C GLY A 102 0.76 -17.96 -2.98
N MET A 103 0.51 -16.68 -3.27
CA MET A 103 0.92 -16.08 -4.54
C MET A 103 2.44 -15.89 -4.62
N GLU A 104 3.00 -16.09 -5.81
CA GLU A 104 4.40 -15.80 -6.06
C GLU A 104 4.63 -14.31 -6.34
N ILE A 105 5.82 -13.84 -6.02
CA ILE A 105 6.37 -12.62 -6.59
C ILE A 105 6.64 -12.88 -8.07
N GLN A 106 5.97 -12.12 -8.93
CA GLN A 106 5.97 -12.35 -10.38
C GLN A 106 6.98 -11.48 -11.11
N ARG A 107 7.37 -10.37 -10.51
CA ARG A 107 8.39 -9.46 -11.04
C ARG A 107 9.19 -8.86 -9.90
N ALA A 108 10.52 -8.93 -10.04
CA ALA A 108 11.48 -8.28 -9.17
C ALA A 108 12.68 -7.86 -10.04
N ASP A 109 12.72 -6.59 -10.48
CA ASP A 109 13.69 -6.10 -11.47
C ASP A 109 14.66 -5.04 -10.92
N GLY A 110 14.68 -4.88 -9.60
CA GLY A 110 15.49 -3.87 -8.90
C GLY A 110 14.89 -2.46 -8.93
N PHE A 111 13.79 -2.25 -9.66
CA PHE A 111 12.98 -1.02 -9.57
C PHE A 111 11.69 -1.27 -8.80
N VAL A 112 11.04 -2.39 -9.08
CA VAL A 112 9.80 -2.80 -8.41
C VAL A 112 9.81 -4.26 -8.03
N VAL A 113 9.07 -4.58 -6.97
CA VAL A 113 8.61 -5.93 -6.65
C VAL A 113 7.11 -5.95 -6.89
N GLN A 114 6.59 -6.89 -7.67
CA GLN A 114 5.18 -6.94 -8.08
C GLN A 114 4.61 -8.36 -7.96
N THR A 115 3.34 -8.42 -7.57
CA THR A 115 2.54 -9.64 -7.39
C THR A 115 1.05 -9.34 -7.66
N GLY A 116 0.17 -10.33 -7.49
CA GLY A 116 -1.28 -10.16 -7.55
C GLY A 116 -1.90 -10.44 -8.92
N ASP A 117 -1.13 -11.03 -9.85
CA ASP A 117 -1.66 -11.57 -11.10
C ASP A 117 -2.13 -13.02 -10.86
N PRO A 118 -3.42 -13.36 -10.98
CA PRO A 118 -3.89 -14.71 -10.69
C PRO A 118 -3.43 -15.71 -11.76
N GLU A 119 -3.31 -16.99 -11.39
CA GLU A 119 -3.04 -18.03 -12.38
C GLU A 119 -4.22 -18.22 -13.35
N GLY A 120 -3.92 -18.44 -14.63
CA GLY A 120 -4.91 -18.75 -15.66
C GLY A 120 -5.23 -17.57 -16.58
N PRO A 121 -6.42 -17.54 -17.20
CA PRO A 121 -6.78 -16.51 -18.18
C PRO A 121 -7.29 -15.20 -17.53
N ALA A 122 -7.38 -15.16 -16.20
CA ALA A 122 -7.85 -13.97 -15.50
C ALA A 122 -6.71 -12.94 -15.45
N GLU A 123 -7.00 -11.70 -15.83
CA GLU A 123 -6.04 -10.58 -15.80
C GLU A 123 -6.09 -9.80 -14.46
N GLY A 124 -6.82 -10.35 -13.48
CA GLY A 124 -7.04 -9.74 -12.17
C GLY A 124 -8.14 -10.44 -11.38
N PHE A 125 -8.61 -9.82 -10.30
CA PHE A 125 -9.63 -10.41 -9.44
C PHE A 125 -10.99 -10.53 -10.14
N ILE A 126 -11.49 -11.75 -10.27
CA ILE A 126 -12.85 -12.03 -10.72
C ILE A 126 -13.77 -12.04 -9.51
N ASP A 127 -14.76 -11.14 -9.50
CA ASP A 127 -15.73 -11.07 -8.42
C ASP A 127 -16.66 -12.29 -8.45
N PRO A 128 -16.68 -13.13 -7.40
CA PRO A 128 -17.52 -14.35 -7.39
C PRO A 128 -19.02 -14.07 -7.50
N SER A 129 -19.48 -12.87 -7.14
CA SER A 129 -20.90 -12.51 -7.20
C SER A 129 -21.36 -12.09 -8.59
N THR A 130 -20.45 -11.57 -9.42
CA THR A 130 -20.77 -11.08 -10.76
C THR A 130 -20.14 -11.90 -11.89
N GLU A 131 -19.21 -12.79 -11.54
CA GLU A 131 -18.36 -13.57 -12.47
C GLU A 131 -17.59 -12.68 -13.46
N LYS A 132 -17.34 -11.42 -13.09
CA LYS A 132 -16.65 -10.44 -13.92
C LYS A 132 -15.39 -9.94 -13.24
N LEU A 133 -14.44 -9.49 -14.06
CA LEU A 133 -13.26 -8.77 -13.60
C LEU A 133 -13.71 -7.52 -12.83
N ARG A 134 -13.27 -7.43 -11.56
CA ARG A 134 -13.42 -6.21 -10.78
C ARG A 134 -12.30 -5.26 -11.18
N THR A 135 -12.67 -4.07 -11.64
CA THR A 135 -11.71 -3.00 -11.87
C THR A 135 -12.00 -1.80 -10.99
N ILE A 136 -10.97 -1.06 -10.64
CA ILE A 136 -11.00 0.15 -9.81
C ILE A 136 -10.40 1.34 -10.58
N PRO A 137 -10.81 2.58 -10.26
CA PRO A 137 -10.29 3.77 -10.91
C PRO A 137 -8.85 4.06 -10.51
N LEU A 138 -8.17 4.85 -11.35
CA LEU A 138 -6.92 5.50 -10.99
C LEU A 138 -7.20 6.63 -9.98
N GLU A 139 -7.02 6.32 -8.70
CA GLU A 139 -7.10 7.31 -7.62
C GLU A 139 -5.80 8.07 -7.46
N ILE A 140 -5.78 9.30 -7.98
CA ILE A 140 -4.69 10.23 -7.75
C ILE A 140 -5.31 11.49 -7.19
N MET A 141 -4.98 11.80 -5.93
CA MET A 141 -5.33 13.09 -5.35
C MET A 141 -4.48 14.18 -6.02
N VAL A 142 -5.00 14.71 -7.12
CA VAL A 142 -4.60 16.01 -7.64
C VAL A 142 -5.42 17.03 -6.88
N GLU A 143 -4.77 17.82 -6.03
CA GLU A 143 -5.40 18.97 -5.40
C GLU A 143 -6.10 19.79 -6.49
N LEU A 144 -7.43 19.92 -6.37
CA LEU A 144 -8.35 20.62 -7.27
C LEU A 144 -7.66 21.54 -8.28
N GLY A 145 -7.49 21.01 -9.50
CA GLY A 145 -7.33 21.78 -10.72
C GLY A 145 -6.18 22.79 -10.73
N LEU A 146 -4.93 22.33 -10.77
CA LEU A 146 -3.82 23.02 -11.43
C LEU A 146 -2.75 21.94 -11.73
N TYR A 147 -2.24 21.90 -12.96
CA TYR A 147 -1.24 20.93 -13.47
C TYR A 147 0.14 20.97 -12.77
N LYS A 148 0.24 21.40 -11.50
CA LYS A 148 1.49 21.55 -10.72
C LYS A 148 1.31 21.39 -9.19
N ALA A 149 0.38 20.58 -8.72
CA ALA A 149 0.29 20.28 -7.28
C ALA A 149 1.03 18.98 -6.95
N GLN A 150 1.91 19.03 -5.94
CA GLN A 150 2.57 17.85 -5.37
C GLN A 150 1.50 16.88 -4.86
N THR A 151 1.65 15.59 -5.22
CA THR A 151 0.89 14.51 -4.59
C THR A 151 1.06 14.57 -3.08
N LYS A 152 -0.04 14.55 -2.31
CA LYS A 152 0.00 14.50 -0.82
C LYS A 152 0.80 13.30 -0.31
N LEU A 153 0.88 12.26 -1.12
CA LEU A 153 1.70 11.08 -0.94
C LEU A 153 2.81 11.08 -1.99
N PRO A 154 4.03 11.55 -1.68
CA PRO A 154 5.11 11.53 -2.64
C PRO A 154 5.39 10.09 -3.08
N PHE A 155 5.32 9.83 -4.39
CA PHE A 155 5.70 8.58 -5.09
C PHE A 155 7.22 8.35 -5.07
N ASN A 156 7.90 8.71 -3.98
CA ASN A 156 9.34 8.97 -3.99
C ASN A 156 10.08 8.11 -2.96
N ALA A 157 9.35 7.48 -2.05
CA ALA A 157 9.93 6.74 -0.94
C ALA A 157 10.10 5.27 -1.32
N PHE A 158 11.23 4.71 -0.93
CA PHE A 158 11.43 3.26 -0.91
C PHE A 158 10.31 2.60 -0.09
N GLY A 159 9.78 1.47 -0.56
CA GLY A 159 8.65 0.78 0.08
C GLY A 159 7.27 1.39 -0.21
N THR A 160 7.14 2.36 -1.11
CA THR A 160 5.83 2.85 -1.57
C THR A 160 5.03 1.70 -2.20
N THR A 161 3.78 1.51 -1.76
CA THR A 161 2.85 0.50 -2.25
C THR A 161 1.86 1.15 -3.21
N ALA A 162 1.78 0.62 -4.44
CA ALA A 162 0.92 1.15 -5.50
C ALA A 162 0.25 0.04 -6.29
N MET A 163 -0.90 0.37 -6.88
CA MET A 163 -1.70 -0.58 -7.66
C MET A 163 -1.28 -0.54 -9.13
N ALA A 164 -0.99 -1.70 -9.71
CA ALA A 164 -0.71 -1.83 -11.14
C ALA A 164 -2.00 -1.74 -11.97
N ARG A 165 -1.84 -1.32 -13.22
CA ARG A 165 -2.92 -1.12 -14.20
C ARG A 165 -2.38 -1.24 -15.62
N ASP A 166 -3.27 -1.35 -16.60
CA ASP A 166 -2.92 -1.13 -18.00
C ASP A 166 -2.47 0.33 -18.20
N GLU A 167 -1.39 0.54 -18.96
CA GLU A 167 -0.81 1.85 -19.24
C GLU A 167 -1.82 2.81 -19.90
N PHE A 168 -2.71 2.29 -20.76
CA PHE A 168 -3.61 3.09 -21.60
C PHE A 168 -5.04 3.19 -21.07
N ASP A 169 -5.37 2.49 -19.98
CA ASP A 169 -6.69 2.55 -19.34
C ASP A 169 -6.55 2.90 -17.85
N ASN A 170 -7.06 4.07 -17.49
CA ASN A 170 -7.04 4.56 -16.11
C ASN A 170 -7.94 3.76 -15.17
N ASN A 171 -8.95 3.05 -15.67
CA ASN A 171 -9.93 2.32 -14.84
C ASN A 171 -9.77 0.79 -14.94
N SER A 172 -8.54 0.34 -15.19
CA SER A 172 -8.19 -1.07 -15.41
C SER A 172 -7.49 -1.76 -14.24
N ALA A 173 -7.11 -1.01 -13.19
CA ALA A 173 -6.49 -1.60 -12.00
C ALA A 173 -7.43 -2.64 -11.37
N SER A 174 -6.88 -3.75 -10.88
CA SER A 174 -7.67 -4.84 -10.30
C SER A 174 -7.04 -5.38 -9.02
N SER A 175 -6.10 -6.32 -9.12
CA SER A 175 -5.50 -7.00 -7.96
C SER A 175 -3.98 -6.93 -7.90
N GLN A 176 -3.32 -6.55 -8.99
CA GLN A 176 -1.87 -6.51 -9.08
C GLN A 176 -1.31 -5.33 -8.29
N VAL A 177 -0.41 -5.59 -7.34
CA VAL A 177 0.23 -4.59 -6.47
C VAL A 177 1.73 -4.62 -6.68
N PHE A 178 2.38 -3.46 -6.55
CA PHE A 178 3.83 -3.37 -6.57
C PHE A 178 4.38 -2.45 -5.48
N TRP A 179 5.61 -2.75 -5.08
CA TRP A 179 6.42 -1.98 -4.14
C TRP A 179 7.61 -1.36 -4.87
N LEU A 180 7.89 -0.09 -4.60
CA LEU A 180 9.04 0.60 -5.16
C LEU A 180 10.32 0.29 -4.39
N LEU A 181 11.36 -0.14 -5.10
CA LEU A 181 12.71 -0.38 -4.57
C LEU A 181 13.66 0.79 -4.78
N LYS A 182 13.21 1.86 -5.43
CA LYS A 182 14.07 2.99 -5.75
C LYS A 182 13.43 4.29 -5.27
N GLU A 183 14.18 5.01 -4.46
CA GLU A 183 13.95 6.43 -4.30
C GLU A 183 14.27 7.08 -5.64
N SER A 184 13.23 7.53 -6.34
CA SER A 184 13.40 8.29 -7.57
C SER A 184 13.98 9.65 -7.15
N GLU A 185 15.32 9.71 -7.02
CA GLU A 185 16.03 10.98 -6.99
C GLU A 185 15.51 11.79 -8.17
N LEU A 186 14.98 12.96 -7.84
CA LEU A 186 14.51 13.99 -8.76
C LEU A 186 15.27 13.89 -10.08
N THR A 187 14.60 13.48 -11.15
CA THR A 187 15.17 13.68 -12.48
C THR A 187 15.44 15.19 -12.64
N PRO A 188 16.43 15.61 -13.45
CA PRO A 188 16.79 17.03 -13.63
C PRO A 188 15.63 17.95 -14.07
N SER A 189 14.47 17.38 -14.41
CA SER A 189 13.24 18.06 -14.81
C SER A 189 12.15 18.15 -13.72
N ASN A 190 12.41 17.80 -12.45
CA ASN A 190 11.40 17.78 -11.36
C ASN A 190 10.14 16.96 -11.68
N ALA A 191 10.23 16.00 -12.60
CA ALA A 191 9.14 15.13 -12.99
C ALA A 191 9.49 13.70 -12.59
N ASN A 192 8.87 13.23 -11.52
CA ASN A 192 8.98 11.84 -11.14
C ASN A 192 8.21 11.02 -12.18
N ILE A 193 8.90 10.10 -12.87
CA ILE A 193 8.38 9.41 -14.06
C ILE A 193 7.10 8.62 -13.74
N LEU A 194 6.86 8.28 -12.48
CA LEU A 194 5.71 7.47 -12.05
C LEU A 194 4.63 8.28 -11.30
N ASP A 195 4.93 9.52 -10.92
CA ASP A 195 3.98 10.41 -10.25
C ASP A 195 2.87 10.80 -11.24
N GLY A 196 1.62 10.61 -10.84
CA GLY A 196 0.49 10.79 -11.74
C GLY A 196 0.11 9.57 -12.60
N ARG A 197 0.84 8.44 -12.53
CA ARG A 197 0.53 7.23 -13.34
C ARG A 197 -0.11 6.08 -12.58
N TYR A 198 0.11 5.99 -11.27
CA TYR A 198 -0.40 4.90 -10.44
C TYR A 198 -1.04 5.44 -9.16
N ALA A 199 -2.05 4.73 -8.65
CA ALA A 199 -2.64 5.03 -7.36
C ALA A 199 -1.72 4.51 -6.25
N VAL A 200 -1.16 5.43 -5.45
CA VAL A 200 -0.43 5.09 -4.22
C VAL A 200 -1.43 5.01 -3.10
N PHE A 201 -1.39 3.90 -2.38
CA PHE A 201 -2.37 3.64 -1.34
C PHE A 201 -1.74 3.07 -0.06
N GLY A 202 -0.41 3.00 0.02
CA GLY A 202 0.26 2.57 1.26
C GLY A 202 1.78 2.61 1.19
N TYR A 203 2.41 2.22 2.30
CA TYR A 203 3.85 2.22 2.49
C TYR A 203 4.28 1.07 3.39
N VAL A 204 5.42 0.45 3.08
CA VAL A 204 6.08 -0.49 3.98
C VAL A 204 6.79 0.29 5.08
N THR A 205 6.42 0.05 6.33
CA THR A 205 6.93 0.78 7.51
C THR A 205 7.90 -0.02 8.36
N GLU A 206 7.92 -1.35 8.22
CA GLU A 206 8.87 -2.24 8.90
C GLU A 206 9.44 -3.24 7.89
N ASN A 207 10.73 -3.58 8.07
CA ASN A 207 11.47 -4.52 7.20
C ASN A 207 11.55 -4.12 5.72
N GLN A 208 11.29 -2.85 5.38
CA GLN A 208 11.37 -2.36 4.00
C GLN A 208 12.68 -2.75 3.31
N ASP A 209 13.82 -2.69 4.01
CA ASP A 209 15.16 -2.92 3.44
C ASP A 209 15.28 -4.32 2.80
N TYR A 210 14.53 -5.29 3.29
CA TYR A 210 14.48 -6.65 2.76
C TYR A 210 13.61 -6.79 1.49
N LEU A 211 12.88 -5.75 1.07
CA LEU A 211 12.14 -5.77 -0.19
C LEU A 211 13.08 -5.96 -1.38
N ALA A 212 14.31 -5.40 -1.29
CA ALA A 212 15.32 -5.54 -2.33
C ALA A 212 15.89 -6.97 -2.44
N ASP A 213 15.72 -7.79 -1.40
CA ASP A 213 16.15 -9.19 -1.39
C ASP A 213 15.12 -10.14 -2.02
N LEU A 214 13.89 -9.65 -2.27
CA LEU A 214 12.83 -10.43 -2.89
C LEU A 214 13.10 -10.68 -4.38
N LYS A 215 12.76 -11.89 -4.84
CA LYS A 215 13.02 -12.38 -6.19
C LYS A 215 11.76 -13.00 -6.79
N VAL A 216 11.77 -13.12 -8.11
CA VAL A 216 10.73 -13.87 -8.83
C VAL A 216 10.68 -15.30 -8.30
N GLY A 217 9.48 -15.75 -7.94
CA GLY A 217 9.23 -17.06 -7.35
C GLY A 217 9.24 -17.10 -5.82
N ASP A 218 9.62 -16.03 -5.12
CA ASP A 218 9.36 -15.93 -3.67
C ASP A 218 7.85 -15.96 -3.40
N VAL A 219 7.42 -16.47 -2.26
CA VAL A 219 6.00 -16.78 -2.01
C VAL A 219 5.47 -15.91 -0.89
N ILE A 220 4.37 -15.20 -1.13
CA ILE A 220 3.57 -14.58 -0.08
C ILE A 220 2.85 -15.70 0.64
N GLU A 221 3.32 -16.10 1.82
CA GLU A 221 2.68 -17.16 2.58
C GLU A 221 1.30 -16.72 3.09
N SER A 222 1.20 -15.45 3.50
CA SER A 222 -0.05 -14.85 3.93
C SER A 222 0.01 -13.33 3.95
N MET A 223 -1.11 -12.67 3.68
CA MET A 223 -1.35 -11.28 4.08
C MET A 223 -2.47 -11.22 5.11
N GLN A 224 -2.29 -10.44 6.17
CA GLN A 224 -3.28 -10.32 7.24
C GLN A 224 -3.46 -8.87 7.67
N VAL A 225 -4.71 -8.42 7.79
CA VAL A 225 -5.02 -7.11 8.36
C VAL A 225 -4.84 -7.19 9.88
N VAL A 226 -3.89 -6.41 10.41
CA VAL A 226 -3.56 -6.40 11.85
C VAL A 226 -4.21 -5.24 12.61
N SER A 227 -4.59 -4.17 11.91
CA SER A 227 -5.35 -3.06 12.49
C SER A 227 -6.12 -2.28 11.43
N GLY A 228 -7.16 -1.54 11.85
CA GLY A 228 -7.93 -0.65 10.98
C GLY A 228 -8.94 -1.35 10.06
N LEU A 229 -9.24 -2.64 10.28
CA LEU A 229 -10.28 -3.35 9.52
C LEU A 229 -11.67 -2.71 9.69
N ASP A 230 -11.95 -2.10 10.85
CA ASP A 230 -13.21 -1.39 11.12
C ASP A 230 -13.42 -0.17 10.20
N ASN A 231 -12.34 0.34 9.59
CA ASN A 231 -12.42 1.42 8.61
C ASN A 231 -12.87 0.93 7.22
N LEU A 232 -12.93 -0.38 6.99
CA LEU A 232 -13.40 -0.95 5.73
C LEU A 232 -14.93 -0.93 5.66
N VAL A 233 -15.45 -0.25 4.64
CA VAL A 233 -16.89 -0.11 4.38
C VAL A 233 -17.25 -0.84 3.08
N ASN A 234 -18.45 -1.41 3.04
CA ASN A 234 -18.95 -2.25 1.94
C ASN A 234 -18.03 -3.45 1.60
N PRO A 235 -17.59 -4.25 2.59
CA PRO A 235 -16.78 -5.42 2.30
C PRO A 235 -17.58 -6.39 1.44
N SER A 236 -17.00 -6.77 0.30
CA SER A 236 -17.61 -7.73 -0.60
C SER A 236 -17.36 -9.17 -0.14
N TYR A 237 -16.29 -9.42 0.62
CA TYR A 237 -15.94 -10.75 1.13
C TYR A 237 -17.00 -11.36 2.05
N LYS A 238 -17.80 -10.51 2.71
CA LYS A 238 -18.91 -10.95 3.58
C LYS A 238 -20.19 -11.33 2.80
N ILE A 239 -20.25 -11.04 1.51
CA ILE A 239 -21.45 -11.26 0.68
C ILE A 239 -21.47 -12.69 0.09
N ALA A 240 -20.34 -13.40 0.10
CA ALA A 240 -20.28 -14.81 -0.29
C ALA A 240 -20.75 -15.71 0.87
N GLY A 241 -22.07 -15.83 1.02
CA GLY A 241 -22.77 -16.75 1.94
C GLY A 241 -24.00 -17.36 1.30
#